data_AF-A0A921BLZ5-F1
#
_entry.id   AF-A0A921BLZ5-F1
#
_cell.length_a   1.000
_cell.length_b   1.000
_cell.length_c   1.000
_cell.angle_alpha   90.00
_cell.angle_beta   90.00
_cell.angle_gamma   90.00
#
_symmetry.space_group_name_H-M   'P 1'
#
loop_
_entity.id
_entity.type
_entity.pdbx_description
1 polymer ?
#
loop_
_entity_poly.entity_id
_entity_poly.type
_entity_poly.pdbx_seq_one_letter_code
_entity_poly.pdbx_strand_id
1 'polypeptide(L)' 'MADVVGRIAAGPPLALSMSKALLNNGGQTSMSQALEAEGQAQATNFGTQDTREAAQAWIEKRQPEFEGN' A
#
# COMPACT_ATOMS: atom_id res chain seq x y z
N MET A 1 5.47 -20.15 5.81
CA MET A 1 6.41 -19.14 5.28
C MET A 1 6.17 -18.86 3.80
N ALA A 2 6.13 -19.90 2.94
CA ALA A 2 5.86 -19.74 1.50
C ALA A 2 4.56 -18.96 1.20
N ASP A 3 3.49 -19.22 1.96
CA ASP A 3 2.20 -18.50 1.84
C ASP A 3 2.32 -16.98 2.08
N VAL A 4 3.00 -16.59 3.16
CA VAL A 4 3.15 -15.18 3.53
C VAL A 4 4.00 -14.43 2.50
N VAL A 5 5.08 -15.04 2.02
CA VAL A 5 5.92 -14.45 0.97
C VAL A 5 5.12 -14.27 -0.32
N GLY A 6 4.36 -15.29 -0.74
CA GLY A 6 3.52 -15.21 -1.93
C GLY A 6 2.47 -14.09 -1.85
N ARG A 7 1.82 -13.94 -0.69
CA ARG A 7 0.82 -12.88 -0.48
C ARG A 7 1.42 -11.48 -0.48
N ILE A 8 2.62 -11.30 0.08
CA ILE A 8 3.33 -10.02 0.05
C ILE A 8 3.81 -9.70 -1.37
N ALA A 9 4.37 -10.70 -2.07
CA ALA A 9 4.85 -10.54 -3.44
C ALA A 9 3.73 -10.24 -4.44
N ALA A 10 2.51 -10.74 -4.19
CA ALA A 10 1.33 -10.47 -4.99
C ALA A 10 0.58 -9.18 -4.60
N GLY A 11 1.07 -8.42 -3.62
CA GLY A 11 0.46 -7.15 -3.20
C GLY A 11 1.09 -5.93 -3.88
N PRO A 12 0.50 -4.73 -3.71
CA PRO A 12 0.96 -3.50 -4.35
C PRO A 12 2.31 -3.05 -3.78
N PRO A 13 3.41 -3.09 -4.56
CA PRO A 13 4.76 -2.88 -4.01
C PRO A 13 4.95 -1.52 -3.33
N LEU A 14 4.46 -0.45 -3.94
CA LEU A 14 4.57 0.90 -3.40
C LEU A 14 3.78 1.03 -2.10
N ALA A 15 2.48 0.67 -2.12
CA ALA A 15 1.63 0.79 -0.93
C ALA A 15 2.16 -0.07 0.23
N LEU A 16 2.60 -1.31 -0.01
CA LEU A 16 3.20 -2.16 1.03
C LEU A 16 4.50 -1.57 1.58
N SER A 17 5.35 -0.98 0.73
CA SER A 17 6.58 -0.32 1.17
C SER A 17 6.29 0.87 2.09
N MET A 18 5.26 1.65 1.76
CA MET A 18 4.86 2.84 2.50
C MET A 18 4.18 2.47 3.81
N SER A 19 3.30 1.47 3.82
CA SER A 19 2.75 0.91 5.06
C SER A 19 3.83 0.41 6.00
N LYS A 20 4.86 -0.28 5.48
CA LYS A 20 6.00 -0.72 6.30
C LYS A 20 6.77 0.48 6.88
N ALA A 21 7.00 1.52 6.09
CA ALA A 21 7.66 2.73 6.58
C ALA A 21 6.83 3.42 7.67
N LEU A 22 5.52 3.56 7.49
CA LEU A 22 4.62 4.15 8.50
C LEU A 22 4.65 3.36 9.82
N LEU A 23 4.58 2.02 9.76
CA LEU A 23 4.66 1.17 10.95
C LEU A 23 6.00 1.31 11.69
N ASN A 24 7.12 1.36 10.96
CA ASN A 24 8.45 1.51 11.56
C ASN A 24 8.64 2.87 12.25
N ASN A 25 8.04 3.93 11.70
CA ASN A 25 8.18 5.29 12.22
C ASN A 25 7.12 5.64 13.28
N GLY A 26 5.92 5.05 13.21
CA GLY A 26 4.78 5.44 14.04
C GLY A 26 5.01 5.31 15.55
N GLY A 27 5.88 4.40 15.98
CA GLY A 27 6.27 4.27 17.41
C GLY A 27 7.23 5.36 17.90
N GLN A 28 7.79 6.18 17.00
CA GLN A 28 8.79 7.21 17.27
C GLN A 28 8.26 8.64 17.04
N THR A 29 7.04 8.77 16.52
CA THR A 29 6.42 10.06 16.18
C THR A 29 5.20 10.35 17.05
N SER A 30 4.79 11.60 17.16
CA SER A 30 3.49 11.93 17.74
C SER A 30 2.35 11.39 16.86
N MET A 31 1.15 11.28 17.44
CA MET A 31 -0.05 10.91 16.67
C MET A 31 -0.32 11.88 15.51
N SER A 32 -0.13 13.19 15.72
CA SER A 32 -0.32 14.19 14.67
C SER A 32 0.66 14.01 13.51
N GLN A 33 1.93 13.72 13.80
CA GLN A 33 2.95 13.45 12.79
C GLN A 33 2.67 12.14 12.03
N ALA A 34 2.22 11.10 12.74
CA ALA A 34 1.86 9.83 12.12
C ALA A 34 0.69 10.01 11.13
N LEU A 35 -0.33 10.78 11.50
CA LEU A 35 -1.48 11.09 10.63
C LEU A 35 -1.06 11.92 9.40
N GLU A 36 -0.16 12.88 9.56
CA GLU A 36 0.36 13.67 8.44
C GLU A 36 1.13 12.78 7.46
N ALA A 37 2.02 11.93 7.96
CA ALA A 37 2.77 10.96 7.15
C ALA A 37 1.83 9.97 6.45
N GLU A 38 0.79 9.49 7.12
CA GLU A 38 -0.23 8.63 6.52
C GLU A 38 -0.98 9.35 5.40
N GLY A 39 -1.39 10.61 5.60
CA GLY A 39 -2.08 11.41 4.59
C GLY A 39 -1.24 11.60 3.33
N GLN A 40 0.06 11.89 3.48
CA GLN A 40 1.00 11.95 2.36
C GLN A 40 1.09 10.60 1.65
N ALA A 41 1.19 9.51 2.40
CA ALA A 41 1.29 8.19 1.82
C ALA A 41 0.05 7.78 1.01
N GLN A 42 -1.14 8.09 1.54
CA GLN A 42 -2.40 7.88 0.83
C GLN A 42 -2.47 8.72 -0.45
N ALA A 43 -2.10 10.01 -0.40
CA ALA A 43 -2.10 10.87 -1.58
C ALA A 43 -1.20 10.34 -2.70
N THR A 44 -0.01 9.84 -2.37
CA THR A 44 0.86 9.16 -3.35
C THR A 44 0.20 7.90 -3.90
N ASN A 45 -0.32 7.01 -3.05
CA ASN A 45 -0.93 5.76 -3.49
C ASN A 45 -2.11 6.01 -4.43
N PHE A 46 -3.00 6.95 -4.14
CA PHE A 46 -4.13 7.30 -5.02
C PHE A 46 -3.72 7.81 -6.40
N GLY A 47 -2.47 8.26 -6.56
CA GLY A 47 -1.89 8.66 -7.85
C GLY A 47 -1.38 7.52 -8.72
N THR A 48 -1.21 6.31 -8.17
CA THR A 48 -0.61 5.15 -8.84
C THR A 48 -1.59 4.40 -9.76
N GLN A 49 -1.04 3.63 -10.70
CA GLN A 49 -1.83 2.69 -11.50
C GLN A 49 -2.34 1.53 -10.65
N ASP A 50 -1.55 1.09 -9.67
CA ASP A 50 -1.94 0.02 -8.74
C ASP A 50 -3.26 0.31 -8.00
N THR A 51 -3.54 1.58 -7.67
CA THR A 51 -4.85 1.94 -7.07
C THR A 51 -6.00 1.84 -8.07
N ARG A 52 -5.78 2.22 -9.33
CA ARG A 52 -6.79 2.08 -10.38
C ARG A 52 -7.07 0.61 -10.67
N GLU A 53 -6.01 -0.20 -10.75
CA GLU A 53 -6.08 -1.63 -10.95
C GLU A 53 -6.79 -2.33 -9.79
N ALA A 54 -6.49 -1.98 -8.54
CA ALA A 54 -7.23 -2.48 -7.38
C ALA A 54 -8.74 -2.20 -7.49
N ALA A 55 -9.12 -0.98 -7.89
CA ALA A 55 -10.51 -0.60 -8.07
C ALA A 55 -11.16 -1.37 -9.23
N GLN A 56 -10.47 -1.49 -10.36
CA GLN A 56 -10.96 -2.21 -11.53
C GLN A 56 -11.12 -3.71 -11.25
N ALA A 57 -10.12 -4.36 -10.67
CA ALA A 57 -10.16 -5.77 -10.29
C ALA A 57 -11.29 -6.06 -9.30
N TRP A 58 -11.56 -5.14 -8.36
CA TRP A 58 -12.69 -5.23 -7.43
C TRP A 58 -14.04 -5.17 -8.16
N ILE A 59 -14.22 -4.23 -9.09
CA ILE A 59 -15.44 -4.11 -9.92
C ILE A 59 -15.64 -5.37 -10.77
N GLU A 60 -14.57 -5.87 -11.37
CA GLU A 60 -14.56 -7.03 -12.27
C GLU A 60 -14.56 -8.39 -11.53
N LYS A 61 -14.42 -8.38 -10.20
CA LYS A 61 -14.34 -9.57 -9.33
C LYS A 61 -13.22 -10.54 -9.73
N ARG A 62 -12.07 -9.99 -10.15
CA ARG A 62 -10.85 -10.75 -10.45
C ARG A 62 -9.74 -10.42 -9.44
N GLN A 63 -8.67 -11.19 -9.47
CA GLN A 63 -7.47 -10.84 -8.71
C GLN A 63 -6.79 -9.63 -9.36
N PRO A 64 -6.29 -8.66 -8.57
CA PRO A 64 -5.52 -7.55 -9.08
C PRO A 64 -4.09 -7.99 -9.44
N GLU A 65 -3.50 -7.33 -10.43
CA GLU A 65 -2.09 -7.49 -10.80
C GLU A 65 -1.33 -6.18 -10.57
N PHE A 66 -0.42 -6.16 -9.59
CA PHE A 66 0.29 -4.93 -9.23
C PHE A 66 1.69 -4.85 -9.84
N GLU A 67 2.04 -3.67 -10.35
CA GLU A 67 3.33 -3.41 -11.02
C GLU A 67 4.23 -2.46 -10.24
N GLY A 68 3.68 -1.73 -9.25
CA GLY A 68 4.44 -0.76 -8.46
C GLY A 68 4.72 0.55 -9.18
N ASN A 69 3.80 1.01 -10.04
CA ASN A 69 3.88 2.27 -10.78
C ASN A 69 2.58 3.08 -10.73
#